data_AF-A0A3G6S290-F1
#
_entry.id   AF-A0A3G6S290-F1
#
_cell.length_a   1.000
_cell.length_b   1.000
_cell.length_c   1.000
_cell.angle_alpha   90.00
_cell.angle_beta   90.00
_cell.angle_gamma   90.00
#
_symmetry.space_group_name_H-M   'P 1'
#
loop_
_entity.id
_entity.type
_entity.pdbx_description
1 polymer ?
#
loop_
_entity_poly.entity_id
_entity_poly.type
_entity_poly.pdbx_seq_one_letter_code
_entity_poly.pdbx_strand_id
1 'polypeptide(L)'
;MKFKLFILFFTFSVIKILATGQEPDRIIINNKEYKLLNNPLEKYFTDHPEHHPIYGSKNTIKKEGKEETIFIGSTSNHRGYIATFKIENNLLSLVDIKIQNPTSDEYEYISVFKKTFGDRKIVLNYTGILIIPIGKMLEAANFGYASLYDKYHLITIQNDNIIKEKELDKDGFMDFKVRQFMDFKKTEEYKTEVKNYYEGWNTSKEWDLSRKNTRGMSKKEIAQLKKKYELPPNEDYIYNYLFVVLNPDFVITNY
;
A
#
# COMPACT_ATOMS: atom_id res chain seq x y z
N MET A 1 16.17 -31.14 5.50
CA MET A 1 17.01 -30.01 5.06
C MET A 1 17.01 -28.96 6.14
N LYS A 2 18.19 -28.63 6.70
CA LYS A 2 18.31 -27.61 7.76
C LYS A 2 18.25 -26.24 7.08
N PHE A 3 17.11 -25.55 7.17
CA PHE A 3 17.00 -24.14 6.80
C PHE A 3 17.91 -23.35 7.73
N LYS A 4 19.08 -22.93 7.24
CA LYS A 4 19.84 -21.87 7.90
C LYS A 4 19.05 -20.59 7.63
N LEU A 5 18.21 -20.23 8.59
CA LEU A 5 17.60 -18.91 8.67
C LEU A 5 18.77 -17.93 8.81
N PHE A 6 19.24 -17.39 7.68
CA PHE A 6 20.03 -16.18 7.72
C PHE A 6 19.07 -15.12 8.23
N ILE A 7 19.06 -14.92 9.55
CA ILE A 7 18.62 -13.67 10.14
C ILE A 7 19.60 -12.65 9.54
N LEU A 8 19.21 -12.11 8.39
CA LEU A 8 19.83 -10.94 7.82
C LEU A 8 19.56 -9.87 8.87
N PHE A 9 20.55 -9.68 9.75
CA PHE A 9 20.68 -8.45 10.51
C PHE A 9 20.42 -7.34 9.51
N PHE A 10 19.27 -6.69 9.67
CA PHE A 10 18.86 -5.55 8.89
C PHE A 10 19.93 -4.49 9.09
N THR A 11 20.96 -4.50 8.24
CA THR A 11 21.78 -3.31 8.05
C THR A 11 20.90 -2.35 7.27
N PHE A 12 20.01 -1.67 8.00
CA PHE A 12 19.37 -0.39 7.66
C PHE A 12 20.39 0.75 7.45
N SER A 13 21.61 0.40 7.04
CA SER A 13 22.69 1.28 6.65
C SER A 13 22.98 0.82 5.23
N VAL A 14 22.57 1.50 4.15
CA VAL A 14 23.06 2.83 3.76
C VAL A 14 22.10 3.58 2.83
N ILE A 15 20.79 3.36 2.90
CA ILE A 15 19.85 4.24 2.19
C ILE A 15 18.78 4.69 3.18
N LYS A 16 19.02 5.84 3.81
CA LYS A 16 17.91 6.66 4.30
C LYS A 16 17.13 7.09 3.07
N ILE A 17 16.27 6.21 2.57
CA ILE A 17 15.27 6.62 1.59
C ILE A 17 14.44 7.64 2.37
N LEU A 18 14.55 8.91 1.98
CA LEU A 18 13.65 9.98 2.36
C LEU A 18 12.30 9.71 1.68
N ALA A 19 11.70 8.56 2.01
CA ALA A 19 10.35 8.26 1.66
C ALA A 19 9.47 8.63 2.87
N THR A 20 8.22 8.95 2.60
CA THR A 20 7.26 9.26 3.64
C THR A 20 6.36 8.03 3.80
N GLY A 21 6.09 7.63 5.05
CA GLY A 21 5.11 6.59 5.31
C GLY A 21 3.76 6.95 4.69
N GLN A 22 3.03 5.93 4.23
CA GLN A 22 1.72 6.13 3.65
C GLN A 22 0.69 6.44 4.74
N GLU A 23 -0.14 7.44 4.51
CA GLU A 23 -1.25 7.80 5.37
C GLU A 23 -2.25 6.63 5.40
N PRO A 24 -2.54 6.08 6.59
CA PRO A 24 -3.39 4.90 6.72
C PRO A 24 -4.86 5.26 6.52
N ASP A 25 -5.64 4.28 6.08
CA ASP A 25 -7.08 4.37 6.26
C ASP A 25 -7.43 4.32 7.75
N ARG A 26 -8.69 4.58 8.07
CA ARG A 26 -9.22 4.55 9.44
C ARG A 26 -10.21 3.42 9.57
N ILE A 27 -10.30 2.84 10.77
CA ILE A 27 -11.32 1.86 11.11
C ILE A 27 -11.89 2.12 12.50
N ILE A 28 -13.21 2.11 12.63
CA ILE A 28 -13.93 2.32 13.87
C ILE A 28 -14.41 0.96 14.38
N ILE A 29 -13.97 0.58 15.59
CA ILE A 29 -14.37 -0.65 16.29
C ILE A 29 -14.75 -0.26 17.72
N ASN A 30 -15.94 -0.65 18.17
CA ASN A 30 -16.45 -0.31 19.52
C ASN A 30 -16.35 1.19 19.82
N ASN A 31 -16.75 2.03 18.85
CA ASN A 31 -16.70 3.50 18.91
C ASN A 31 -15.31 4.12 19.09
N LYS A 32 -14.23 3.35 18.90
CA LYS A 32 -12.86 3.85 18.89
C LYS A 32 -12.28 3.75 17.48
N GLU A 33 -11.65 4.84 17.04
CA GLU A 33 -10.96 4.91 15.76
C GLU A 33 -9.53 4.38 15.88
N TYR A 34 -9.11 3.62 14.88
CA TYR A 34 -7.77 3.07 14.72
C TYR A 34 -7.23 3.35 13.32
N LYS A 35 -5.90 3.29 13.18
CA LYS A 35 -5.26 3.23 11.86
C LYS A 35 -5.50 1.86 11.23
N LEU A 36 -5.56 1.80 9.91
CA LEU A 36 -5.65 0.59 9.12
C LEU A 36 -4.45 0.53 8.16
N LEU A 37 -3.62 -0.52 8.29
CA LEU A 37 -2.35 -0.67 7.57
C LEU A 37 -2.50 -1.42 6.24
N ASN A 38 -3.70 -1.44 5.66
CA ASN A 38 -4.03 -1.96 4.35
C ASN A 38 -5.19 -1.16 3.74
N ASN A 39 -5.51 -1.41 2.48
CA ASN A 39 -6.45 -0.58 1.70
C ASN A 39 -7.60 -1.41 1.12
N PRO A 40 -8.64 -1.73 1.92
CA PRO A 40 -9.74 -2.59 1.47
C PRO A 40 -10.52 -2.06 0.26
N LEU A 41 -10.43 -0.76 -0.04
CA LEU A 41 -11.22 -0.11 -1.07
C LEU A 41 -10.60 -0.19 -2.47
N GLU A 42 -9.32 -0.55 -2.60
CA GLU A 42 -8.60 -0.57 -3.89
C GLU A 42 -9.23 -1.57 -4.87
N LYS A 43 -9.62 -2.75 -4.38
CA LYS A 43 -10.33 -3.74 -5.21
C LYS A 43 -11.69 -3.19 -5.67
N TYR A 44 -12.45 -2.57 -4.76
CA TYR A 44 -13.74 -1.98 -5.11
C TYR A 44 -13.59 -0.93 -6.22
N PHE A 45 -12.56 -0.07 -6.18
CA PHE A 45 -12.33 0.90 -7.25
C PHE A 45 -11.80 0.30 -8.54
N THR A 46 -11.12 -0.84 -8.48
CA THR A 46 -10.76 -1.60 -9.69
C THR A 46 -12.03 -2.09 -10.40
N ASP A 47 -13.01 -2.59 -9.64
CA ASP A 47 -14.28 -3.09 -10.18
C ASP A 47 -15.27 -1.96 -10.51
N HIS A 48 -15.14 -0.80 -9.85
CA HIS A 48 -16.01 0.38 -9.97
C HIS A 48 -15.21 1.70 -10.10
N PRO A 49 -14.45 1.88 -11.20
CA PRO A 49 -13.55 3.03 -11.37
C PRO A 49 -14.26 4.39 -11.37
N GLU A 50 -15.54 4.44 -11.75
CA GLU A 50 -16.39 5.64 -11.71
C GLU A 50 -16.63 6.16 -10.28
N HIS A 51 -16.42 5.33 -9.27
CA HIS A 51 -16.52 5.72 -7.87
C HIS A 51 -15.20 6.19 -7.26
N HIS A 52 -14.09 6.10 -7.98
CA HIS A 52 -12.80 6.51 -7.45
C HIS A 52 -12.82 8.02 -7.09
N PRO A 53 -12.47 8.43 -5.86
CA PRO A 53 -12.66 9.81 -5.40
C PRO A 53 -11.84 10.82 -6.20
N ILE A 54 -10.69 10.40 -6.72
CA ILE A 54 -9.80 11.19 -7.58
C ILE A 54 -10.09 10.99 -9.08
N TYR A 55 -10.09 9.75 -9.57
CA TYR A 55 -10.18 9.46 -11.01
C TYR A 55 -11.61 9.30 -11.57
N GLY A 56 -12.61 9.04 -10.72
CA GLY A 56 -14.00 8.73 -11.09
C GLY A 56 -14.88 9.95 -11.42
N SER A 57 -14.30 11.14 -11.63
CA SER A 57 -14.96 12.31 -12.26
C SER A 57 -16.13 13.02 -11.54
N LYS A 58 -16.46 12.74 -10.28
CA LYS A 58 -17.38 13.62 -9.52
C LYS A 58 -16.68 14.78 -8.80
N ASN A 59 -15.42 14.62 -8.41
CA ASN A 59 -14.70 15.60 -7.58
C ASN A 59 -13.72 16.50 -8.33
N THR A 60 -13.68 16.40 -9.67
CA THR A 60 -12.88 17.28 -10.52
C THR A 60 -13.33 18.73 -10.38
N ILE A 61 -12.38 19.63 -10.11
CA ILE A 61 -12.65 21.08 -10.11
C ILE A 61 -12.48 21.59 -11.53
N LYS A 62 -13.44 22.39 -11.97
CA LYS A 62 -13.30 23.19 -13.18
C LYS A 62 -12.57 24.48 -12.82
N LYS A 63 -11.32 24.63 -13.26
CA LYS A 63 -10.61 25.90 -13.19
C LYS A 63 -10.74 26.58 -14.55
N GLU A 64 -11.29 27.79 -14.57
CA GLU A 64 -11.40 28.62 -15.79
C GLU A 64 -12.10 27.94 -16.98
N GLY A 65 -13.12 27.11 -16.71
CA GLY A 65 -13.89 26.42 -17.76
C GLY A 65 -13.18 25.22 -18.40
N LYS A 66 -11.97 24.86 -17.95
CA LYS A 66 -11.27 23.63 -18.32
C LYS A 66 -11.45 22.58 -17.22
N GLU A 67 -11.74 21.35 -17.61
CA GLU A 67 -11.72 20.20 -16.70
C GLU A 67 -10.25 19.86 -16.42
N GLU A 68 -9.72 20.36 -15.31
CA GLU A 68 -8.40 19.97 -14.83
C GLU A 68 -8.57 18.96 -13.69
N THR A 69 -8.06 17.75 -13.91
CA THR A 69 -7.88 16.80 -12.82
C THR A 69 -6.72 17.32 -11.98
N ILE A 70 -7.02 18.03 -10.90
CA ILE A 70 -6.02 18.35 -9.88
C ILE A 70 -5.62 16.99 -9.28
N PHE A 71 -4.36 16.59 -9.42
CA PHE A 71 -3.84 15.45 -8.68
C PHE A 71 -3.74 15.85 -7.20
N ILE A 72 -4.58 15.27 -6.36
CA ILE A 72 -4.67 15.57 -4.92
C ILE A 72 -3.91 14.50 -4.13
N GLY A 73 -2.65 14.25 -4.49
CA GLY A 73 -1.80 13.27 -3.81
C GLY A 73 -0.52 13.91 -3.27
N SER A 74 -0.02 13.40 -2.16
CA SER A 74 1.27 13.78 -1.58
C SER A 74 2.21 12.57 -1.55
N THR A 75 3.50 12.81 -1.27
CA THR A 75 4.45 11.71 -1.02
C THR A 75 4.08 10.88 0.21
N SER A 76 3.29 11.44 1.13
CA SER A 76 2.73 10.76 2.30
C SER A 76 1.35 10.14 2.05
N ASN A 77 0.67 10.46 0.95
CA ASN A 77 -0.61 9.86 0.59
C ASN A 77 -0.73 9.72 -0.93
N HIS A 78 -0.10 8.68 -1.48
CA HIS A 78 -0.09 8.45 -2.93
C HIS A 78 -1.46 8.09 -3.51
N ARG A 79 -2.34 7.49 -2.69
CA ARG A 79 -3.72 7.15 -3.06
C ARG A 79 -4.60 8.39 -3.24
N GLY A 80 -4.24 9.51 -2.60
CA GLY A 80 -4.96 10.78 -2.67
C GLY A 80 -6.27 10.83 -1.88
N TYR A 81 -6.60 9.77 -1.15
CA TYR A 81 -7.76 9.73 -0.26
C TYR A 81 -7.44 9.01 1.06
N ILE A 82 -8.33 9.17 2.04
CA ILE A 82 -8.35 8.42 3.30
C ILE A 82 -9.75 7.85 3.45
N ALA A 83 -9.89 6.52 3.45
CA ALA A 83 -11.16 5.86 3.72
C ALA A 83 -11.33 5.62 5.22
N THR A 84 -12.56 5.74 5.70
CA THR A 84 -12.93 5.35 7.06
C THR A 84 -13.92 4.20 6.99
N PHE A 85 -13.57 3.10 7.63
CA PHE A 85 -14.41 1.92 7.78
C PHE A 85 -14.99 1.84 9.19
N LYS A 86 -16.06 1.08 9.35
CA LYS A 86 -16.65 0.72 10.65
C LYS A 86 -16.92 -0.78 10.66
N ILE A 87 -16.63 -1.40 11.79
CA ILE A 87 -17.10 -2.74 12.12
C ILE A 87 -18.24 -2.59 13.11
N GLU A 88 -19.42 -3.09 12.73
CA GLU A 88 -20.61 -3.13 13.57
C GLU A 88 -21.47 -4.32 13.18
N ASN A 89 -22.00 -5.05 14.16
CA ASN A 89 -22.83 -6.25 13.93
C ASN A 89 -22.15 -7.27 12.99
N ASN A 90 -20.86 -7.55 13.23
CA ASN A 90 -20.05 -8.50 12.46
C ASN A 90 -19.82 -8.12 10.97
N LEU A 91 -20.11 -6.88 10.58
CA LEU A 91 -20.03 -6.39 9.21
C LEU A 91 -19.02 -5.25 9.10
N LEU A 92 -18.12 -5.35 8.11
CA LEU A 92 -17.27 -4.25 7.64
C LEU A 92 -18.10 -3.34 6.72
N SER A 93 -18.06 -2.03 6.96
CA SER A 93 -18.73 -1.06 6.08
C SER A 93 -17.86 0.17 5.91
N LEU A 94 -17.85 0.73 4.70
CA LEU A 94 -17.29 2.05 4.44
C LEU A 94 -18.26 3.12 4.95
N VAL A 95 -17.77 4.06 5.74
CA VAL A 95 -18.58 5.14 6.34
C VAL A 95 -18.16 6.53 5.91
N ASP A 96 -16.92 6.71 5.45
CA ASP A 96 -16.47 7.99 4.90
C ASP A 96 -15.31 7.79 3.91
N ILE A 97 -15.13 8.77 3.03
CA ILE A 97 -13.93 8.95 2.22
C ILE A 97 -13.60 10.43 2.25
N LYS A 98 -12.35 10.75 2.59
CA LYS A 98 -11.84 12.12 2.57
C LYS A 98 -10.73 12.28 1.54
N ILE A 99 -10.67 13.46 0.94
CA ILE A 99 -9.56 13.90 0.09
C ILE A 99 -9.01 15.23 0.65
N GLN A 100 -7.76 15.57 0.33
CA GLN A 100 -7.26 16.90 0.69
C GLN A 100 -8.09 17.96 -0.03
N ASN A 101 -8.45 19.03 0.67
CA ASN A 101 -9.28 20.11 0.16
C ASN A 101 -8.55 20.80 -1.00
N PRO A 102 -9.01 20.66 -2.24
CA PRO A 102 -8.29 21.18 -3.39
C PRO A 102 -8.46 22.71 -3.58
N THR A 103 -9.35 23.34 -2.83
CA THR A 103 -9.54 24.81 -2.86
C THR A 103 -8.91 25.52 -1.67
N SER A 104 -8.27 24.79 -0.77
CA SER A 104 -7.61 25.35 0.41
C SER A 104 -6.10 25.17 0.30
N ASP A 105 -5.35 26.20 0.70
CA ASP A 105 -3.90 26.12 0.85
C ASP A 105 -3.50 25.46 2.19
N GLU A 106 -4.47 25.22 3.08
CA GLU A 106 -4.25 24.51 4.34
C GLU A 106 -4.33 22.98 4.15
N TYR A 107 -3.65 22.24 5.05
CA TYR A 107 -3.69 20.77 5.07
C TYR A 107 -4.98 20.26 5.71
N GLU A 108 -6.10 20.50 5.02
CA GLU A 108 -7.45 20.13 5.44
C GLU A 108 -7.96 18.96 4.59
N TYR A 109 -8.65 18.00 5.22
CA TYR A 109 -9.32 16.90 4.53
C TYR A 109 -10.84 17.09 4.57
N ILE A 110 -11.48 17.03 3.40
CA ILE A 110 -12.94 17.14 3.26
C ILE A 110 -13.56 15.80 2.90
N SER A 111 -14.73 15.50 3.47
CA SER A 111 -15.50 14.31 3.09
C SER A 111 -16.08 14.48 1.68
N VAL A 112 -15.90 13.44 0.87
CA VAL A 112 -16.50 13.32 -0.46
C VAL A 112 -17.44 12.12 -0.55
N PHE A 113 -17.73 11.44 0.57
CA PHE A 113 -18.54 10.24 0.59
C PHE A 113 -19.93 10.47 -0.01
N LYS A 114 -20.67 11.47 0.50
CA LYS A 114 -22.02 11.79 0.00
C LYS A 114 -22.03 12.24 -1.45
N LYS A 115 -21.00 12.97 -1.89
CA LYS A 115 -20.87 13.39 -3.29
C LYS A 115 -20.59 12.20 -4.22
N THR A 116 -19.82 11.23 -3.74
CA THR A 116 -19.43 10.03 -4.51
C THR A 116 -20.57 9.02 -4.57
N PHE A 117 -21.17 8.70 -3.42
CA PHE A 117 -22.11 7.59 -3.24
C PHE A 117 -23.56 8.00 -2.95
N GLY A 118 -23.82 9.27 -2.67
CA GLY A 118 -25.12 9.72 -2.15
C GLY A 118 -25.38 9.17 -0.76
N ASP A 119 -26.63 8.81 -0.49
CA ASP A 119 -27.04 8.17 0.77
C ASP A 119 -27.04 6.62 0.67
N ARG A 120 -26.37 6.05 -0.35
CA ARG A 120 -26.33 4.61 -0.59
C ARG A 120 -25.35 3.92 0.35
N LYS A 121 -25.76 2.78 0.91
CA LYS A 121 -24.83 1.84 1.54
C LYS A 121 -24.01 1.14 0.46
N ILE A 122 -22.69 1.10 0.65
CA ILE A 122 -21.77 0.45 -0.28
C ILE A 122 -21.49 -0.97 0.20
N VAL A 123 -21.64 -1.92 -0.72
CA VAL A 123 -21.19 -3.31 -0.55
C VAL A 123 -19.79 -3.39 -1.12
N LEU A 124 -18.81 -3.70 -0.28
CA LEU A 124 -17.40 -3.73 -0.70
C LEU A 124 -17.05 -5.08 -1.32
N ASN A 125 -17.74 -6.16 -0.90
CA ASN A 125 -17.37 -7.55 -1.19
C ASN A 125 -15.89 -7.84 -0.87
N TYR A 126 -15.37 -7.22 0.19
CA TYR A 126 -14.00 -7.37 0.62
C TYR A 126 -13.79 -8.76 1.22
N THR A 127 -12.70 -9.40 0.81
CA THR A 127 -12.21 -10.67 1.38
C THR A 127 -10.70 -10.54 1.55
N GLY A 128 -10.23 -10.69 2.79
CA GLY A 128 -8.83 -10.46 3.14
C GLY A 128 -8.63 -10.29 4.64
N ILE A 129 -7.44 -9.87 5.06
CA ILE A 129 -7.07 -9.67 6.45
C ILE A 129 -6.80 -8.17 6.71
N LEU A 130 -7.60 -7.57 7.58
CA LEU A 130 -7.37 -6.22 8.09
C LEU A 130 -6.23 -6.22 9.12
N ILE A 131 -5.31 -5.26 9.01
CA ILE A 131 -4.16 -5.13 9.92
C ILE A 131 -4.28 -3.82 10.70
N ILE A 132 -4.53 -3.92 12.01
CA ILE A 132 -4.83 -2.77 12.86
C ILE A 132 -3.77 -2.67 13.96
N PRO A 133 -2.88 -1.66 13.95
CA PRO A 133 -1.97 -1.42 15.06
C PRO A 133 -2.75 -0.84 16.23
N ILE A 134 -2.78 -1.58 17.34
CA ILE A 134 -3.48 -1.19 18.57
C ILE A 134 -2.51 -0.80 19.70
N GLY A 135 -1.21 -1.02 19.47
CA GLY A 135 -0.13 -0.80 20.40
C GLY A 135 0.70 0.47 20.14
N LYS A 136 1.83 0.60 20.84
CA LYS A 136 2.79 1.69 20.65
C LYS A 136 3.63 1.44 19.41
N MET A 137 3.92 2.50 18.65
CA MET A 137 4.90 2.46 17.57
C MET A 137 6.29 2.29 18.18
N LEU A 138 7.01 1.26 17.75
CA LEU A 138 8.37 0.95 18.17
C LEU A 138 9.41 1.51 17.20
N GLU A 139 9.13 1.42 15.91
CA GLU A 139 10.02 1.88 14.85
C GLU A 139 9.22 2.53 13.72
N ALA A 140 9.61 3.75 13.35
CA ALA A 140 9.02 4.44 12.22
C ALA A 140 9.69 3.94 10.93
N ALA A 141 8.88 3.54 9.96
CA ALA A 141 9.37 3.26 8.62
C ALA A 141 8.98 4.40 7.68
N ASN A 142 9.89 4.70 6.77
CA ASN A 142 9.72 5.72 5.74
C ASN A 142 9.01 5.20 4.49
N PHE A 143 8.53 3.95 4.48
CA PHE A 143 7.99 3.33 3.27
C PHE A 143 6.65 2.62 3.55
N GLY A 144 5.62 2.98 2.79
CA GLY A 144 4.30 2.35 2.85
C GLY A 144 3.76 2.27 4.28
N TYR A 145 3.32 1.07 4.67
CA TYR A 145 2.82 0.76 6.01
C TYR A 145 3.82 0.00 6.90
N ALA A 146 5.12 0.11 6.61
CA ALA A 146 6.15 -0.73 7.23
C ALA A 146 6.54 -0.34 8.67
N SER A 147 5.85 0.63 9.30
CA SER A 147 6.13 0.99 10.70
C SER A 147 5.81 -0.18 11.64
N LEU A 148 6.66 -0.38 12.64
CA LEU A 148 6.55 -1.48 13.59
C LEU A 148 5.87 -1.03 14.87
N TYR A 149 4.97 -1.86 15.39
CA TYR A 149 4.22 -1.63 16.62
C TYR A 149 4.39 -2.82 17.57
N ASP A 150 4.18 -2.61 18.87
CA ASP A 150 4.28 -3.69 19.86
C ASP A 150 3.07 -4.65 19.84
N LYS A 151 1.91 -4.21 19.32
CA LYS A 151 0.67 -4.98 19.30
C LYS A 151 -0.23 -4.67 18.10
N TYR A 152 -0.82 -5.72 17.55
CA TYR A 152 -1.70 -5.69 16.38
C TYR A 152 -3.00 -6.46 16.64
N HIS A 153 -4.08 -6.03 16.00
CA HIS A 153 -5.34 -6.76 15.91
C HIS A 153 -5.59 -7.11 14.44
N LEU A 154 -5.66 -8.41 14.14
CA LEU A 154 -5.87 -8.94 12.81
C LEU A 154 -7.28 -9.48 12.68
N ILE A 155 -8.00 -9.07 11.63
CA ILE A 155 -9.40 -9.45 11.40
C ILE A 155 -9.54 -10.01 9.98
N THR A 156 -9.89 -11.28 9.86
CA THR A 156 -10.22 -11.93 8.59
C THR A 156 -11.65 -11.59 8.22
N ILE A 157 -11.80 -11.01 7.04
CA ILE A 157 -13.07 -10.65 6.44
C ILE A 157 -13.32 -11.57 5.24
N GLN A 158 -14.56 -12.03 5.09
CA GLN A 158 -15.02 -12.74 3.91
C GLN A 158 -16.37 -12.17 3.49
N ASN A 159 -16.42 -11.64 2.26
CA ASN A 159 -17.60 -10.94 1.72
C ASN A 159 -18.17 -9.92 2.73
N ASP A 160 -17.31 -9.01 3.20
CA ASP A 160 -17.60 -7.97 4.20
C ASP A 160 -17.89 -8.48 5.64
N ASN A 161 -18.02 -9.78 5.86
CA ASN A 161 -18.32 -10.34 7.18
C ASN A 161 -17.04 -10.72 7.92
N ILE A 162 -16.99 -10.46 9.22
CA ILE A 162 -15.89 -10.94 10.06
C ILE A 162 -16.05 -12.44 10.28
N ILE A 163 -14.98 -13.19 10.01
CA ILE A 163 -14.95 -14.65 10.18
C ILE A 163 -14.03 -15.05 11.33
N LYS A 164 -12.97 -14.28 11.56
CA LYS A 164 -11.96 -14.57 12.58
C LYS A 164 -11.25 -13.30 12.98
N GLU A 165 -10.94 -13.17 14.27
CA GLU A 165 -10.08 -12.11 14.76
C GLU A 165 -9.07 -12.64 15.79
N LYS A 166 -7.92 -11.98 15.89
CA LYS A 166 -6.89 -12.32 16.89
C LYS A 166 -5.96 -11.13 17.11
N GLU A 167 -5.64 -10.88 18.37
CA GLU A 167 -4.54 -9.97 18.72
C GLU A 167 -3.19 -10.70 18.70
N LEU A 168 -2.18 -10.02 18.18
CA LEU A 168 -0.79 -10.50 18.13
C LEU A 168 0.13 -9.44 18.74
N ASP A 169 1.18 -9.90 19.40
CA ASP A 169 2.33 -9.04 19.68
C ASP A 169 3.19 -8.85 18.43
N LYS A 170 4.26 -8.05 18.57
CA LYS A 170 5.22 -7.75 17.51
C LYS A 170 5.84 -9.01 16.89
N ASP A 171 6.22 -10.01 17.70
CA ASP A 171 6.88 -11.22 17.20
C ASP A 171 5.87 -12.13 16.46
N GLY A 172 4.67 -12.32 17.03
CA GLY A 172 3.59 -13.05 16.37
C GLY A 172 3.11 -12.39 15.08
N PHE A 173 3.11 -11.05 15.01
CA PHE A 173 2.82 -10.32 13.77
C PHE A 173 3.90 -10.55 12.70
N MET A 174 5.17 -10.59 13.07
CA MET A 174 6.25 -10.87 12.12
C MET A 174 6.14 -12.30 11.56
N ASP A 175 5.87 -13.29 12.41
CA ASP A 175 5.61 -14.67 12.01
C ASP A 175 4.39 -14.78 11.09
N PHE A 176 3.35 -13.99 11.33
CA PHE A 176 2.22 -13.86 10.42
C PHE A 176 2.64 -13.31 9.06
N LYS A 177 3.37 -12.18 9.00
CA LYS A 177 3.79 -11.57 7.72
C LYS A 177 4.65 -12.52 6.88
N VAL A 178 5.56 -13.26 7.51
CA VAL A 178 6.37 -14.28 6.82
C VAL A 178 5.48 -15.39 6.26
N ARG A 179 4.56 -15.94 7.07
CA ARG A 179 3.63 -16.99 6.59
C ARG A 179 2.74 -16.50 5.45
N GLN A 180 2.15 -15.31 5.59
CA GLN A 180 1.30 -14.70 4.56
C GLN A 180 2.07 -14.54 3.25
N PHE A 181 3.32 -14.08 3.30
CA PHE A 181 4.13 -13.93 2.11
C PHE A 181 4.52 -15.28 1.48
N MET A 182 4.81 -16.28 2.29
CA MET A 182 5.08 -17.64 1.80
C MET A 182 3.86 -18.28 1.14
N ASP A 183 2.64 -17.94 1.57
CA ASP A 183 1.41 -18.34 0.91
C ASP A 183 1.16 -17.52 -0.36
N PHE A 184 1.43 -16.21 -0.33
CA PHE A 184 1.36 -15.35 -1.52
C PHE A 184 2.26 -15.84 -2.66
N LYS A 185 3.47 -16.34 -2.36
CA LYS A 185 4.38 -16.92 -3.35
C LYS A 185 3.79 -18.06 -4.18
N LYS A 186 2.72 -18.69 -3.70
CA LYS A 186 2.06 -19.82 -4.37
C LYS A 186 0.98 -19.36 -5.36
N THR A 187 0.67 -18.06 -5.41
CA THR A 187 -0.43 -17.54 -6.23
C THR A 187 0.03 -17.07 -7.62
N GLU A 188 -0.91 -16.90 -8.54
CA GLU A 188 -0.62 -16.34 -9.87
C GLU A 188 -0.29 -14.84 -9.81
N GLU A 189 -0.83 -14.13 -8.83
CA GLU A 189 -0.50 -12.73 -8.56
C GLU A 189 0.99 -12.57 -8.24
N TYR A 190 1.59 -13.48 -7.46
CA TYR A 190 3.03 -13.42 -7.22
C TYR A 190 3.86 -13.54 -8.51
N LYS A 191 3.47 -14.46 -9.41
CA LYS A 191 4.15 -14.59 -10.73
C LYS A 191 3.99 -13.31 -11.55
N THR A 192 2.82 -12.69 -11.48
CA THR A 192 2.53 -11.42 -12.15
C THR A 192 3.40 -10.30 -11.59
N GLU A 193 3.53 -10.19 -10.27
CA GLU A 193 4.38 -9.18 -9.63
C GLU A 193 5.86 -9.35 -9.94
N VAL A 194 6.36 -10.60 -9.99
CA VAL A 194 7.73 -10.89 -10.43
C VAL A 194 7.94 -10.46 -11.89
N LYS A 195 6.97 -10.74 -12.78
CA LYS A 195 7.01 -10.31 -14.17
C LYS A 195 7.03 -8.78 -14.30
N ASN A 196 6.12 -8.10 -13.59
CA ASN A 196 6.02 -6.64 -13.56
C ASN A 196 7.33 -6.01 -13.08
N TYR A 197 7.97 -6.62 -12.07
CA TYR A 197 9.27 -6.17 -11.59
C TYR A 197 10.35 -6.21 -12.69
N TYR A 198 10.45 -7.31 -13.43
CA TYR A 198 11.42 -7.43 -14.53
C TYR A 198 11.12 -6.46 -15.68
N GLU A 199 9.84 -6.25 -16.01
CA GLU A 199 9.44 -5.25 -17.01
C GLU A 199 9.86 -3.85 -16.58
N GLY A 200 9.55 -3.45 -15.34
CA GLY A 200 9.97 -2.16 -14.78
C GLY A 200 11.49 -1.98 -14.72
N TRP A 201 12.23 -3.05 -14.39
CA TRP A 201 13.69 -3.04 -14.41
C TRP A 201 14.24 -2.82 -15.83
N ASN A 202 13.66 -3.50 -16.84
CA ASN A 202 14.06 -3.32 -18.24
C ASN A 202 13.74 -1.91 -18.73
N THR A 203 12.56 -1.37 -18.45
CA THR A 203 12.20 0.01 -18.78
C THR A 203 13.17 1.01 -18.13
N SER A 204 13.51 0.80 -16.85
CA SER A 204 14.49 1.65 -16.13
C SER A 204 15.87 1.58 -16.78
N LYS A 205 16.32 0.38 -17.17
CA LYS A 205 17.58 0.16 -17.89
C LYS A 205 17.63 0.90 -19.21
N GLU A 206 16.59 0.78 -20.03
CA GLU A 206 16.49 1.46 -21.33
C GLU A 206 16.50 2.98 -21.18
N TRP A 207 15.74 3.49 -20.20
CA TRP A 207 15.66 4.92 -19.92
C TRP A 207 16.99 5.47 -19.41
N ASP A 208 17.58 4.86 -18.37
CA ASP A 208 18.86 5.27 -17.77
C ASP A 208 20.00 5.27 -18.80
N LEU A 209 20.08 4.25 -19.66
CA LEU A 209 21.11 4.11 -20.69
C LEU A 209 20.81 4.87 -21.99
N SER A 210 19.66 5.55 -22.08
CA SER A 210 19.28 6.30 -23.27
C SER A 210 20.24 7.48 -23.51
N ARG A 211 20.42 7.84 -24.80
CA ARG A 211 21.24 9.02 -25.17
C ARG A 211 20.81 10.29 -24.46
N LYS A 212 19.50 10.42 -24.16
CA LYS A 212 18.93 11.57 -23.47
C LYS A 212 19.48 11.70 -22.05
N ASN A 213 19.48 10.60 -21.29
CA ASN A 213 19.94 10.59 -19.90
C ASN A 213 21.45 10.50 -19.76
N THR A 214 22.14 9.88 -20.71
CA THR A 214 23.61 9.82 -20.69
C THR A 214 24.26 11.07 -21.26
N ARG A 215 23.48 12.08 -21.71
CA ARG A 215 24.02 13.31 -22.30
C ARG A 215 24.77 14.11 -21.24
N GLY A 216 26.03 14.39 -21.49
CA GLY A 216 26.89 15.15 -20.56
C GLY A 216 27.55 14.30 -19.47
N MET A 217 27.23 13.01 -19.37
CA MET A 217 27.96 12.07 -18.51
C MET A 217 29.33 11.74 -19.10
N SER A 218 30.32 11.57 -18.23
CA SER A 218 31.63 11.06 -18.58
C SER A 218 31.56 9.57 -18.98
N LYS A 219 32.58 9.11 -19.72
CA LYS A 219 32.72 7.69 -20.08
C LYS A 219 32.73 6.77 -18.85
N LYS A 220 33.31 7.22 -17.73
CA LYS A 220 33.39 6.47 -16.49
C LYS A 220 32.01 6.28 -15.85
N GLU A 221 31.20 7.34 -15.80
CA GLU A 221 29.84 7.28 -15.25
C GLU A 221 28.93 6.39 -16.10
N ILE A 222 29.02 6.49 -17.44
CA ILE A 222 28.28 5.61 -18.34
C ILE A 222 28.70 4.14 -18.15
N ALA A 223 29.99 3.87 -17.95
CA ALA A 223 30.48 2.51 -17.70
C ALA A 223 29.96 1.96 -16.35
N GLN A 224 29.92 2.77 -15.30
CA GLN A 224 29.34 2.40 -14.01
C GLN A 224 27.83 2.13 -14.12
N LEU A 225 27.10 2.95 -14.87
CA LEU A 225 25.67 2.78 -15.11
C LEU A 225 25.39 1.49 -15.89
N LYS A 226 26.19 1.18 -16.93
CA LYS A 226 26.11 -0.10 -17.64
C LYS A 226 26.37 -1.29 -16.71
N LYS A 227 27.37 -1.18 -15.83
CA LYS A 227 27.70 -2.22 -14.85
C LYS A 227 26.54 -2.49 -13.87
N LYS A 228 25.80 -1.46 -13.44
CA LYS A 228 24.58 -1.61 -12.61
C LYS A 228 23.53 -2.51 -13.29
N TYR A 229 23.44 -2.47 -14.61
CA TYR A 229 22.45 -3.21 -15.41
C TYR A 229 23.02 -4.43 -16.15
N GLU A 230 24.24 -4.85 -15.79
CA GLU A 230 24.95 -5.98 -16.40
C GLU A 230 24.26 -7.30 -16.08
N LEU A 231 23.78 -7.44 -14.85
CA LEU A 231 22.99 -8.58 -14.40
C LEU A 231 21.61 -8.11 -13.91
N PRO A 232 20.53 -8.82 -14.30
CA PRO A 232 19.23 -8.56 -13.71
C PRO A 232 19.24 -8.92 -12.21
N PRO A 233 18.34 -8.32 -11.42
CA PRO A 233 18.16 -8.70 -10.03
C PRO A 233 17.83 -10.19 -9.92
N ASN A 234 18.45 -10.86 -8.95
CA ASN A 234 18.17 -12.27 -8.70
C ASN A 234 16.84 -12.45 -7.95
N GLU A 235 16.38 -13.71 -7.88
CA GLU A 235 15.11 -14.04 -7.23
C GLU A 235 15.07 -13.61 -5.76
N ASP A 236 16.17 -13.76 -5.01
CA ASP A 236 16.25 -13.36 -3.60
C ASP A 236 16.06 -11.84 -3.41
N TYR A 237 16.62 -11.04 -4.32
CA TYR A 237 16.44 -9.59 -4.30
C TYR A 237 14.96 -9.25 -4.53
N ILE A 238 14.33 -9.86 -5.54
CA ILE A 238 12.92 -9.63 -5.86
C ILE A 238 12.03 -10.09 -4.72
N TYR A 239 12.32 -11.25 -4.12
CA TYR A 239 11.64 -11.77 -2.94
C TYR A 239 11.64 -10.74 -1.80
N ASN A 240 12.82 -10.22 -1.44
CA ASN A 240 12.96 -9.26 -0.35
C ASN A 240 12.26 -7.94 -0.69
N TYR A 241 12.36 -7.48 -1.93
CA TYR A 241 11.65 -6.30 -2.41
C TYR A 241 10.14 -6.48 -2.25
N LEU A 242 9.56 -7.54 -2.83
CA LEU A 242 8.12 -7.82 -2.79
C LEU A 242 7.62 -8.04 -1.36
N PHE A 243 8.40 -8.67 -0.48
CA PHE A 243 8.06 -8.83 0.93
C PHE A 243 7.87 -7.50 1.67
N VAL A 244 8.72 -6.52 1.36
CA VAL A 244 8.69 -5.19 1.99
C VAL A 244 7.62 -4.30 1.38
N VAL A 245 7.46 -4.34 0.05
CA VAL A 245 6.61 -3.37 -0.64
C VAL A 245 5.15 -3.78 -0.80
N LEU A 246 4.88 -5.08 -0.89
CA LEU A 246 3.52 -5.56 -1.10
C LEU A 246 2.81 -5.82 0.22
N ASN A 247 1.50 -5.60 0.20
CA ASN A 247 0.61 -6.03 1.24
C ASN A 247 -0.45 -6.98 0.66
N PRO A 248 -0.16 -8.30 0.60
CA PRO A 248 -1.06 -9.28 0.01
C PRO A 248 -2.19 -9.63 0.98
N ASP A 249 -3.00 -8.63 1.36
CA ASP A 249 -4.05 -8.76 2.37
C ASP A 249 -5.18 -9.73 1.94
N PHE A 250 -5.38 -9.91 0.64
CA PHE A 250 -6.26 -10.92 0.05
C PHE A 250 -5.78 -12.37 0.30
N VAL A 251 -4.51 -12.58 0.66
CA VAL A 251 -3.98 -13.91 1.01
C VAL A 251 -4.34 -14.22 2.47
N ILE A 252 -5.40 -15.00 2.63
CA ILE A 252 -5.85 -15.48 3.93
C ILE A 252 -4.95 -16.62 4.39
N THR A 253 -4.17 -16.38 5.45
CA THR A 253 -3.32 -17.38 6.10
C THR A 253 -3.71 -17.57 7.56
N ASN A 254 -3.21 -18.63 8.19
CA ASN A 254 -3.46 -18.90 9.59
C ASN A 254 -2.60 -18.01 10.49
N TYR A 255 -3.22 -17.44 11.52
CA TYR A 255 -2.58 -16.66 12.58
C TYR A 255 -3.22 -16.92 13.94
#